data_AF-A0A957WY36-F1
#
_entry.id   AF-A0A957WY36-F1
#
_cell.length_a   1.000
_cell.length_b   1.000
_cell.length_c   1.000
_cell.angle_alpha   90.00
_cell.angle_beta   90.00
_cell.angle_gamma   90.00
#
_symmetry.space_group_name_H-M   'P 1'
#
loop_
_entity.id
_entity.type
_entity.pdbx_description
1 polymer ?
#
loop_
_entity_poly.entity_id
_entity_poly.type
_entity_poly.pdbx_seq_one_letter_code
_entity_poly.pdbx_strand_id
1 'polypeptide(L)'
;MIAVAAFVTVALLVMLITVLHNWWAFPRLAALPLAATPAVSILIPCRNEAHTIGRTISAWRAQTYENFELLVLDDHSDDGTATVAQAAAADDPRV
;
A
#
# COMPACT_ATOMS: atom_id res chain seq x y z
N MET A 1 -7.94 31.21 -20.50
CA MET A 1 -9.07 30.79 -19.65
C MET A 1 -9.94 29.73 -20.31
N ILE A 2 -10.56 29.98 -21.48
CA ILE A 2 -11.45 29.01 -22.14
C ILE A 2 -10.72 27.71 -22.55
N ALA A 3 -9.54 27.81 -23.18
CA ALA A 3 -8.78 26.62 -23.61
C ALA A 3 -8.33 25.72 -22.44
N VAL A 4 -7.90 26.34 -21.33
CA VAL A 4 -7.53 25.62 -20.09
C VAL A 4 -8.74 24.93 -19.49
N ALA A 5 -9.89 25.61 -19.44
CA ALA A 5 -11.13 25.02 -18.95
C ALA A 5 -11.61 23.85 -19.83
N ALA A 6 -11.55 23.99 -21.16
CA ALA A 6 -11.88 22.92 -22.09
C ALA A 6 -10.97 21.69 -21.90
N PHE A 7 -9.66 21.92 -21.75
CA PHE A 7 -8.69 20.85 -21.48
C PHE A 7 -8.99 20.10 -20.18
N VAL A 8 -9.20 20.83 -19.08
CA VAL A 8 -9.54 20.23 -17.77
C VAL A 8 -10.85 19.44 -17.86
N THR A 9 -11.88 19.98 -18.50
CA THR A 9 -13.16 19.29 -18.69
C THR A 9 -12.98 17.99 -19.47
N VAL A 10 -12.21 17.99 -20.56
CA VAL A 10 -11.92 16.77 -21.32
C VAL A 10 -11.15 15.76 -20.47
N ALA A 11 -10.14 16.19 -19.72
CA ALA A 11 -9.37 15.31 -18.83
C ALA A 11 -10.26 14.65 -17.75
N LEU A 12 -11.17 15.42 -17.14
CA LEU A 12 -12.12 14.91 -16.15
C LEU A 12 -13.14 13.95 -16.76
N LEU A 13 -13.61 14.21 -17.99
CA LEU A 13 -14.49 13.29 -18.70
C LEU A 13 -13.79 11.97 -19.04
N VAL A 14 -12.53 12.02 -19.48
CA VAL A 14 -11.72 10.81 -19.70
C VAL A 14 -11.56 10.02 -18.41
N MET A 15 -11.20 10.68 -17.30
CA MET A 15 -11.08 10.03 -15.99
C MET A 15 -12.40 9.41 -15.54
N LEU A 16 -13.52 10.11 -15.72
CA LEU A 16 -14.86 9.59 -15.40
C LEU A 16 -15.20 8.36 -16.23
N ILE A 17 -14.92 8.37 -17.54
CA ILE A 17 -15.15 7.23 -18.42
C ILE A 17 -14.29 6.04 -17.98
N THR A 18 -13.01 6.24 -17.65
CA THR A 18 -12.14 5.18 -17.14
C THR A 18 -12.66 4.61 -15.83
N VAL A 19 -13.12 5.45 -14.90
CA VAL A 19 -13.69 4.99 -13.62
C VAL A 19 -14.97 4.20 -13.84
N LEU A 20 -15.88 4.65 -14.71
CA LEU A 20 -17.11 3.94 -15.03
C LEU A 20 -16.84 2.61 -15.75
N HIS A 21 -15.88 2.60 -16.67
CA HIS A 21 -15.44 1.38 -17.35
C HIS A 21 -14.83 0.39 -16.36
N ASN A 22 -13.91 0.85 -15.52
CA ASN A 22 -13.30 0.03 -14.48
C ASN A 22 -14.35 -0.49 -13.52
N TRP A 23 -15.28 0.34 -13.05
CA TRP A 23 -16.34 -0.12 -12.15
C TRP A 23 -17.18 -1.23 -12.80
N TRP A 24 -17.57 -1.06 -14.06
CA TRP A 24 -18.37 -2.07 -14.74
C TRP A 24 -17.57 -3.35 -15.07
N ALA A 25 -16.30 -3.22 -15.43
CA ALA A 25 -15.45 -4.31 -15.88
C ALA A 25 -14.56 -4.92 -14.78
N PHE A 26 -14.50 -4.34 -13.57
CA PHE A 26 -13.57 -4.80 -12.54
C PHE A 26 -13.92 -6.23 -12.15
N PRO A 27 -12.99 -7.18 -12.30
CA PRO A 27 -13.23 -8.54 -11.89
C PRO A 27 -13.49 -8.56 -10.38
N ARG A 28 -14.64 -9.10 -9.97
CA ARG A 28 -14.84 -9.47 -8.57
C ARG A 28 -13.98 -10.69 -8.30
N LEU A 29 -13.07 -10.59 -7.35
CA LEU A 29 -12.29 -11.74 -6.90
C LEU A 29 -13.27 -12.78 -6.36
N ALA A 30 -13.24 -13.98 -6.95
CA ALA A 30 -14.01 -15.10 -6.44
C ALA A 30 -13.50 -15.46 -5.05
N ALA A 31 -14.41 -15.72 -4.10
CA ALA A 31 -14.03 -16.27 -2.82
C ALA A 31 -13.45 -17.67 -3.05
N LEU A 32 -12.15 -17.83 -2.82
CA LEU A 32 -11.51 -19.14 -2.80
C LEU A 32 -11.63 -19.73 -1.39
N PRO A 33 -11.72 -21.06 -1.25
CA PRO A 33 -11.63 -21.68 0.06
C PRO A 33 -10.25 -21.36 0.66
N LEU A 34 -10.25 -20.69 1.81
CA LEU A 34 -9.04 -20.35 2.55
C LEU A 34 -8.85 -21.30 3.74
N ALA A 35 -7.60 -21.50 4.14
CA ALA A 35 -7.30 -22.11 5.43
C ALA A 35 -7.92 -21.31 6.59
N ALA A 36 -8.04 -21.90 7.77
CA ALA A 36 -8.54 -21.18 8.96
C ALA A 36 -7.67 -19.95 9.30
N THR A 37 -6.37 -20.02 8.99
CA THR A 37 -5.39 -18.94 9.12
C THR A 37 -4.62 -18.77 7.79
N PRO A 38 -5.18 -18.08 6.78
CA PRO A 38 -4.50 -17.89 5.49
C PRO A 38 -3.18 -17.12 5.61
N ALA A 39 -2.17 -17.44 4.80
CA ALA A 39 -0.98 -16.60 4.74
C ALA A 39 -1.34 -15.22 4.18
N VAL A 40 -0.87 -14.14 4.81
CA VAL A 40 -1.12 -12.77 4.37
C VAL A 40 0.20 -12.06 4.11
N SER A 41 0.37 -11.51 2.89
CA SER A 41 1.50 -10.63 2.58
C SER A 41 1.05 -9.17 2.72
N ILE A 42 1.70 -8.42 3.59
CA ILE A 42 1.44 -7.00 3.82
C ILE A 42 2.54 -6.20 3.14
N LEU A 43 2.20 -5.40 2.14
CA LEU A 43 3.17 -4.61 1.38
C LEU A 43 3.07 -3.16 1.83
N ILE A 44 4.16 -2.60 2.35
CA ILE A 44 4.26 -1.20 2.79
C ILE A 44 5.25 -0.47 1.90
N PRO A 45 4.79 0.21 0.83
CA PRO A 45 5.62 1.19 0.14
C PRO A 45 5.80 2.41 1.04
N CYS A 46 7.03 2.90 1.16
CA CYS A 46 7.34 4.11 1.92
C CYS A 46 8.31 5.01 1.16
N ARG A 47 8.06 6.33 1.22
CA ARG A 47 8.94 7.38 0.72
C ARG A 47 8.91 8.53 1.72
N ASN A 48 10.04 8.79 2.36
CA ASN A 48 10.19 9.86 3.35
C ASN A 48 9.18 9.77 4.51
N GLU A 49 9.12 8.59 5.13
CA GLU A 49 8.22 8.20 6.22
C GLU A 49 8.98 7.95 7.54
N ALA A 50 10.16 8.53 7.75
CA ALA A 50 10.99 8.25 8.94
C ALA A 50 10.25 8.49 10.28
N HIS A 51 9.27 9.40 10.29
CA HIS A 51 8.47 9.71 11.47
C HIS A 51 7.35 8.71 11.77
N THR A 52 6.94 7.89 10.79
CA THR A 52 5.76 7.03 10.90
C THR A 52 6.11 5.55 10.79
N ILE A 53 7.10 5.20 9.97
CA ILE A 53 7.38 3.81 9.57
C ILE A 53 7.70 2.89 10.76
N GLY A 54 8.46 3.39 11.73
CA GLY A 54 8.82 2.60 12.91
C GLY A 54 7.61 2.21 13.77
N ARG A 55 6.64 3.12 13.92
CA ARG A 55 5.38 2.85 14.63
C ARG A 55 4.52 1.85 13.86
N THR A 56 4.46 1.99 12.53
CA THR A 56 3.71 1.08 11.66
C THR A 56 4.22 -0.35 11.75
N ILE A 57 5.54 -0.56 11.65
CA ILE A 57 6.15 -1.89 11.78
C ILE A 57 5.92 -2.46 13.18
N SER A 58 6.11 -1.65 14.23
CA SER A 58 5.87 -2.09 15.61
C SER A 58 4.41 -2.54 15.85
N ALA A 59 3.44 -1.87 15.24
CA ALA A 59 2.03 -2.24 15.33
C ALA A 59 1.71 -3.56 14.61
N TRP A 60 2.40 -3.84 13.50
CA TRP A 60 2.28 -5.13 12.79
C TRP A 60 2.91 -6.28 13.57
N ARG A 61 4.09 -6.06 14.16
CA ARG A 61 4.75 -7.06 15.01
C ARG A 61 3.90 -7.46 16.23
N ALA A 62 3.06 -6.55 16.72
CA ALA A 62 2.16 -6.77 17.85
C ALA A 62 0.80 -7.39 17.48
N GLN A 63 0.57 -7.74 16.20
CA GLN A 63 -0.69 -8.39 15.81
C GLN A 63 -0.80 -9.79 16.42
N THR A 64 -2.01 -10.16 16.83
CA THR A 64 -2.33 -11.52 17.30
C THR A 64 -2.44 -12.53 16.15
N TYR A 65 -2.45 -12.05 14.91
CA TYR A 65 -2.46 -12.87 13.72
C TYR A 65 -1.01 -13.16 13.31
N GLU A 66 -0.56 -14.41 13.40
CA GLU A 66 0.87 -14.74 13.23
C GLU A 66 1.27 -15.12 11.80
N ASN A 67 0.30 -15.56 10.96
CA ASN A 67 0.60 -16.11 9.63
C ASN A 67 0.70 -15.02 8.55
N PHE A 68 1.66 -14.11 8.71
CA PHE A 68 1.90 -13.04 7.74
C PHE A 68 3.40 -12.83 7.44
N GLU A 69 3.65 -12.18 6.30
CA GLU A 69 4.92 -11.52 5.99
C GLU A 69 4.67 -10.02 5.78
N LEU A 70 5.61 -9.18 6.17
CA LEU A 70 5.54 -7.73 6.09
C LEU A 70 6.69 -7.22 5.22
N LEU A 71 6.39 -6.87 3.97
CA LEU A 71 7.39 -6.40 3.01
C LEU A 71 7.42 -4.87 3.01
N VAL A 72 8.47 -4.29 3.59
CA VAL A 72 8.70 -2.84 3.58
C VAL A 72 9.55 -2.46 2.37
N LEU A 73 8.98 -1.64 1.48
CA LEU A 73 9.65 -1.18 0.27
C LEU A 73 9.96 0.31 0.39
N ASP A 74 11.23 0.63 0.66
CA ASP A 74 11.73 2.01 0.63
C ASP A 74 11.95 2.45 -0.81
N ASP A 75 11.21 3.47 -1.25
CA ASP A 75 11.31 4.07 -2.58
C ASP A 75 12.38 5.17 -2.60
N HIS A 76 13.62 4.84 -2.27
CA HIS A 76 14.78 5.74 -2.30
C HIS A 76 14.67 6.96 -1.37
N SER A 77 14.25 6.77 -0.12
CA SER A 77 14.07 7.87 0.82
C SER A 77 15.39 8.58 1.18
N ASP A 78 15.29 9.86 1.53
CA ASP A 78 16.43 10.72 1.90
C ASP A 78 16.38 11.23 3.35
N ASP A 79 15.39 10.80 4.12
CA ASP A 79 15.11 11.23 5.51
C ASP A 79 15.49 10.19 6.59
N GLY A 80 16.08 9.06 6.18
CA GLY A 80 16.40 7.95 7.08
C GLY A 80 15.28 6.91 7.27
N THR A 81 14.23 6.95 6.45
CA THR A 81 13.13 5.95 6.46
C THR A 81 13.63 4.51 6.51
N ALA A 82 14.55 4.14 5.62
CA ALA A 82 15.11 2.77 5.57
C ALA A 82 15.80 2.38 6.89
N THR A 83 16.55 3.29 7.51
CA THR A 83 17.22 3.05 8.80
C THR A 83 16.21 2.84 9.92
N VAL A 84 15.17 3.67 9.99
CA VAL A 84 14.09 3.53 10.99
C VAL A 84 13.32 2.24 10.77
N ALA A 85 13.05 1.87 9.52
CA ALA A 85 12.36 0.63 9.17
C ALA A 85 13.16 -0.61 9.62
N GLN A 86 14.45 -0.67 9.28
CA GLN A 86 15.34 -1.76 9.70
C GLN A 86 15.42 -1.87 11.23
N ALA A 87 15.57 -0.74 11.92
CA ALA A 87 15.61 -0.73 13.39
C ALA A 87 14.29 -1.22 14.01
N ALA A 88 13.15 -0.90 13.40
CA ALA A 88 11.84 -1.33 13.88
C ALA A 88 11.52 -2.79 13.57
N ALA A 89 12.07 -3.35 12.49
CA ALA A 89 12.00 -4.78 12.19
C ALA A 89 12.68 -5.61 13.29
N ALA A 90 13.82 -5.12 13.81
CA ALA A 90 14.65 -5.82 14.80
C ALA A 90 14.99 -7.24 14.29
N ASP A 91 14.81 -8.28 15.11
CA ASP A 91 15.06 -9.68 14.75
C ASP A 91 13.77 -10.44 14.37
N ASP A 92 12.67 -9.74 14.04
CA ASP A 92 11.42 -10.39 13.66
C ASP A 92 11.54 -10.96 12.24
N PRO A 93 11.51 -12.29 12.05
CA PRO A 93 11.76 -12.90 10.74
C PRO A 93 10.61 -12.69 9.74
N ARG A 94 9.50 -12.09 10.18
CA ARG A 94 8.33 -11.81 9.32
C ARG A 94 8.44 -10.48 8.58
N VAL A 95 9.37 -9.58 8.94
CA VAL A 95 9.49 -8.21 8.39
C VAL A 95 10.71 -8.08 7.49
#